data_AF-A0A8H4WNP3-F1
#
_entry.id   AF-A0A8H4WNP3-F1
#
_cell.length_a   1.000
_cell.length_b   1.000
_cell.length_c   1.000
_cell.angle_alpha   90.00
_cell.angle_beta   90.00
_cell.angle_gamma   90.00
#
_symmetry.space_group_name_H-M   'P 1'
#
loop_
_entity.id
_entity.type
_entity.pdbx_description
1 polymer ?
#
loop_
_entity_poly.entity_id
_entity_poly.type
_entity_poly.pdbx_seq_one_letter_code
_entity_poly.pdbx_strand_id
1 'polypeptide(L)'
;MGNYDLVGVGNFTDSIVNSGLSKYAYQPPKIPMALDDWPLLSDLILTQKRAIIFMDYNANQTEVPYILDEFTQIWETPFSPTDPDFPCTTQRPPNLSEESAKSIMYMANHNLNVEISFSGLDLLIPNTAVLNETNGVSG
;
A
#
# COMPACT_ATOMS: atom_id res chain seq x y z
N MET A 1 2.96 -5.52 -2.84
CA MET A 1 3.44 -6.92 -2.74
C MET A 1 4.69 -6.86 -1.90
N GLY A 2 4.81 -7.70 -0.87
CA GLY A 2 6.01 -7.74 -0.06
C GLY A 2 7.16 -8.47 -0.77
N ASN A 3 8.35 -7.87 -0.76
CA ASN A 3 9.59 -8.41 -1.30
C ASN A 3 10.69 -8.43 -0.22
N TYR A 4 10.39 -9.10 0.89
CA TYR A 4 11.28 -9.19 2.05
C TYR A 4 12.67 -9.78 1.71
N ASP A 5 12.72 -10.76 0.81
CA ASP A 5 13.98 -11.40 0.39
C ASP A 5 14.78 -10.55 -0.62
N LEU A 6 14.28 -9.36 -0.98
CA LEU A 6 14.93 -8.40 -1.87
C LEU A 6 15.31 -9.00 -3.24
N VAL A 7 14.50 -9.92 -3.76
CA VAL A 7 14.76 -10.57 -5.05
C VAL A 7 14.36 -9.64 -6.21
N GLY A 8 14.88 -9.92 -7.41
CA GLY A 8 14.55 -9.14 -8.60
C GLY A 8 13.07 -9.24 -8.98
N VAL A 9 12.51 -8.16 -9.52
CA VAL A 9 11.08 -8.07 -9.91
C VAL A 9 10.64 -9.20 -10.86
N GLY A 10 11.56 -9.70 -11.70
CA GLY A 10 11.31 -10.83 -12.60
C GLY A 10 10.78 -12.09 -11.90
N ASN A 11 11.20 -12.34 -10.65
CA ASN A 11 10.79 -13.53 -9.87
C ASN A 11 9.29 -13.55 -9.53
N PHE A 12 8.58 -12.43 -9.69
CA PHE A 12 7.14 -12.33 -9.41
C PHE A 12 6.28 -12.50 -10.67
N THR A 13 6.88 -12.44 -11.86
CA THR A 13 6.14 -12.38 -13.13
C THR A 13 5.43 -13.67 -13.49
N ASP A 14 6.05 -14.82 -13.28
CA ASP A 14 5.47 -16.13 -13.63
C ASP A 14 4.12 -16.35 -12.96
N SER A 15 4.00 -16.08 -11.66
CA SER A 15 2.74 -16.21 -10.91
C SER A 15 1.66 -15.25 -11.43
N ILE A 16 2.04 -14.02 -11.77
CA ILE A 16 1.11 -13.00 -12.30
C ILE A 16 0.63 -13.39 -13.71
N VAL A 17 1.49 -13.97 -14.54
CA VAL A 17 1.14 -14.43 -15.89
C VAL A 17 0.30 -15.70 -15.85
N ASN A 18 0.72 -16.71 -15.08
CA ASN A 18 0.07 -18.02 -15.01
C ASN A 18 -1.33 -17.95 -14.39
N SER A 19 -1.56 -17.02 -13.47
CA SER A 19 -2.91 -16.73 -12.94
C SER A 19 -3.82 -16.01 -13.94
N GLY A 20 -3.27 -15.47 -15.03
CA GLY A 20 -3.98 -14.62 -15.98
C GLY A 20 -4.15 -13.17 -15.52
N LEU A 21 -3.62 -12.80 -14.34
CA LEU A 21 -3.74 -11.45 -13.78
C LEU A 21 -3.05 -10.40 -14.65
N SER A 22 -1.95 -10.76 -15.33
CA SER A 22 -1.20 -9.86 -16.21
C SER A 22 -2.06 -9.18 -17.29
N LYS A 23 -3.14 -9.85 -17.75
CA LYS A 23 -4.09 -9.30 -18.74
C LYS A 23 -4.81 -8.06 -18.20
N TYR A 24 -5.03 -8.02 -16.89
CA TYR A 24 -5.73 -6.96 -16.18
C TYR A 24 -4.79 -5.93 -15.53
N ALA A 25 -3.47 -6.12 -15.63
CA ALA A 25 -2.51 -5.24 -14.98
C ALA A 25 -2.46 -3.87 -15.69
N TYR A 26 -2.63 -2.81 -14.90
CA TYR A 26 -2.48 -1.42 -15.32
C TYR A 26 -1.00 -1.08 -15.45
N GLN A 27 -0.65 -0.47 -16.57
CA GLN A 27 0.69 0.08 -16.81
C GLN A 27 0.55 1.61 -16.85
N PRO A 28 1.22 2.34 -15.95
CA PRO A 28 1.08 3.78 -15.89
C PRO A 28 1.75 4.46 -17.09
N PRO A 29 1.17 5.55 -17.63
CA PRO A 29 1.77 6.32 -18.72
C PRO A 29 2.93 7.20 -18.25
N LYS A 30 3.06 7.40 -16.94
CA LYS A 30 4.04 8.26 -16.29
C LYS A 30 4.57 7.58 -15.03
N ILE A 31 5.84 7.80 -14.72
CA ILE A 31 6.50 7.24 -13.54
C ILE A 31 7.37 8.35 -12.92
N PRO A 32 7.12 8.76 -11.66
CA PRO A 32 5.99 8.39 -10.81
C PRO A 32 4.68 9.09 -11.23
N MET A 33 3.54 8.51 -10.82
CA MET A 33 2.22 9.13 -10.99
C MET A 33 1.98 10.11 -9.83
N ALA A 34 1.52 11.32 -10.13
CA ALA A 34 0.93 12.22 -9.15
C ALA A 34 -0.55 11.85 -8.91
N LEU A 35 -1.16 12.45 -7.90
CA LEU A 35 -2.54 12.19 -7.49
C LEU A 35 -3.54 12.32 -8.67
N ASP A 36 -3.41 13.38 -9.46
CA ASP A 36 -4.30 13.66 -10.59
C ASP A 36 -3.95 12.86 -11.87
N ASP A 37 -2.82 12.15 -11.89
CA ASP A 37 -2.46 11.31 -13.04
C ASP A 37 -3.25 9.97 -13.02
N TRP A 38 -3.79 9.56 -11.87
CA TRP A 38 -4.48 8.28 -11.73
C TRP A 38 -5.78 8.24 -12.54
N PRO A 39 -6.03 7.17 -13.30
CA PRO A 39 -7.22 7.04 -14.12
C PRO A 39 -8.47 6.88 -13.25
N LEU A 40 -9.62 7.21 -13.83
CA LEU A 40 -10.90 6.93 -13.19
C LEU A 40 -11.14 5.42 -13.12
N LEU A 41 -11.92 4.99 -12.13
CA LEU A 41 -12.36 3.59 -12.02
C LEU A 41 -13.09 3.12 -13.28
N SER A 42 -13.88 4.00 -13.92
CA SER A 42 -14.55 3.70 -15.19
C SER A 42 -13.56 3.36 -16.30
N ASP A 43 -12.44 4.08 -16.38
CA ASP A 43 -11.42 3.87 -17.40
C ASP A 43 -10.71 2.53 -17.19
N LEU A 44 -10.36 2.22 -15.93
CA LEU A 44 -9.77 0.92 -15.57
C LEU A 44 -10.72 -0.25 -15.93
N ILE A 45 -12.03 -0.08 -15.75
CA ILE A 45 -13.04 -1.10 -16.10
C ILE A 45 -13.16 -1.23 -17.62
N LEU A 46 -13.34 -0.12 -18.34
CA LEU A 46 -13.56 -0.12 -19.79
C LEU A 46 -12.34 -0.63 -20.57
N THR A 47 -11.14 -0.32 -20.09
CA THR A 47 -9.87 -0.83 -20.67
C THR A 47 -9.50 -2.23 -20.17
N GLN A 48 -10.29 -2.82 -19.27
CA GLN A 48 -10.02 -4.07 -18.58
C GLN A 48 -8.69 -4.07 -17.81
N LYS A 49 -8.15 -2.91 -17.41
CA LYS A 49 -6.90 -2.76 -16.65
C LYS A 49 -7.13 -2.57 -15.15
N ARG A 50 -7.97 -3.43 -14.57
CA ARG A 50 -8.49 -3.32 -13.20
C ARG A 50 -7.54 -3.74 -12.07
N ALA A 51 -6.28 -4.09 -12.34
CA ALA A 51 -5.31 -4.48 -11.32
C ALA A 51 -4.11 -3.52 -11.34
N ILE A 52 -3.90 -2.79 -10.25
CA ILE A 52 -2.69 -1.98 -10.03
C ILE A 52 -1.82 -2.76 -9.05
N ILE A 53 -0.56 -3.01 -9.43
CA ILE A 53 0.33 -3.89 -8.67
C ILE A 53 1.51 -3.06 -8.15
N PHE A 54 1.59 -2.90 -6.84
CA PHE A 54 2.71 -2.26 -6.15
C PHE A 54 3.67 -3.31 -5.58
N MET A 55 4.94 -2.96 -5.44
CA MET A 55 5.98 -3.76 -4.77
C MET A 55 6.81 -2.84 -3.87
N ASP A 56 7.01 -3.27 -2.62
CA ASP A 56 7.63 -2.46 -1.56
C ASP A 56 9.15 -2.27 -1.75
N TYR A 57 9.83 -3.26 -2.34
CA TYR A 57 11.27 -3.23 -2.61
C TYR A 57 11.64 -3.83 -3.96
N ASN A 58 12.69 -3.29 -4.59
CA ASN A 58 13.28 -3.79 -5.84
C ASN A 58 12.30 -3.91 -7.02
N ALA A 59 11.27 -3.06 -7.04
CA ALA A 59 10.50 -2.84 -8.25
C ALA A 59 11.41 -2.26 -9.34
N ASN A 60 11.21 -2.70 -10.58
CA ASN A 60 11.93 -2.16 -11.74
C ASN A 60 10.96 -2.02 -12.91
N GLN A 61 10.38 -0.84 -13.05
CA GLN A 61 9.39 -0.55 -14.09
C GLN A 61 9.99 -0.46 -15.51
N THR A 62 11.32 -0.50 -15.65
CA THR A 62 11.96 -0.68 -16.96
C THR A 62 11.95 -2.15 -17.39
N GLU A 63 12.07 -3.07 -16.44
CA GLU A 63 12.06 -4.53 -16.66
C GLU A 63 10.64 -5.09 -16.68
N VAL A 64 9.80 -4.71 -15.71
CA VAL A 64 8.40 -5.13 -15.60
C VAL A 64 7.49 -3.90 -15.43
N PRO A 65 7.01 -3.30 -16.53
CA PRO A 65 6.36 -1.97 -16.50
C PRO A 65 5.07 -1.86 -15.68
N TYR A 66 4.40 -2.98 -15.40
CA TYR A 66 3.14 -3.03 -14.65
C TYR A 66 3.31 -3.34 -13.15
N ILE A 67 4.55 -3.55 -12.67
CA ILE A 67 4.86 -3.67 -11.24
C ILE A 67 5.49 -2.35 -10.79
N LEU A 68 4.70 -1.56 -10.08
CA LEU A 68 5.04 -0.21 -9.67
C LEU A 68 5.85 -0.25 -8.38
N ASP A 69 6.84 0.63 -8.27
CA ASP A 69 7.49 0.90 -7.00
C ASP A 69 6.48 1.55 -6.04
N GLU A 70 6.27 0.95 -4.88
CA GLU A 70 5.22 1.35 -3.94
C GLU A 70 5.45 2.77 -3.42
N PHE A 71 6.64 3.03 -2.88
CA PHE A 71 6.92 4.26 -2.13
C PHE A 71 7.22 5.49 -2.99
N THR A 72 7.31 5.34 -4.32
CA THR A 72 7.26 6.46 -5.26
C THR A 72 5.84 6.84 -5.68
N GLN A 73 4.84 6.00 -5.41
CA GLN A 73 3.46 6.13 -5.91
C GLN A 73 2.45 6.36 -4.79
N ILE A 74 2.72 5.78 -3.61
CA ILE A 74 1.86 5.87 -2.43
C ILE A 74 2.70 6.16 -1.18
N TRP A 75 2.08 6.79 -0.19
CA TRP A 75 2.61 6.81 1.17
C TRP A 75 1.69 6.07 2.12
N GLU A 76 2.21 5.69 3.29
CA GLU A 76 1.46 4.96 4.29
C GLU A 76 1.58 5.54 5.69
N THR A 77 0.53 5.31 6.48
CA THR A 77 0.53 5.55 7.93
C THR A 77 1.37 4.50 8.67
N PRO A 78 1.68 4.71 9.96
CA PRO A 78 2.34 3.69 10.75
C PRO A 78 1.66 2.32 10.67
N PHE A 79 2.48 1.27 10.61
CA PHE A 79 2.03 -0.11 10.75
C PHE A 79 1.53 -0.36 12.18
N SER A 80 0.44 -1.14 12.31
CA SER A 80 -0.18 -1.52 13.59
C SER A 80 -0.48 -0.32 14.52
N PRO A 81 -1.40 0.57 14.13
CA PRO A 81 -1.72 1.77 14.90
C PRO A 81 -2.29 1.43 16.29
N THR A 82 -1.89 2.20 17.29
CA THR A 82 -2.40 2.12 18.68
C THR A 82 -3.25 3.33 19.08
N ASP A 83 -3.32 4.33 18.19
CA ASP A 83 -4.14 5.53 18.35
C ASP A 83 -5.53 5.29 17.73
N PRO A 84 -6.63 5.37 18.51
CA PRO A 84 -7.99 5.17 18.00
C PRO A 84 -8.46 6.28 17.05
N ASP A 85 -7.78 7.43 17.00
CA ASP A 85 -8.13 8.52 16.08
C ASP A 85 -7.59 8.29 14.66
N PHE A 86 -6.78 7.23 14.44
CA PHE A 86 -6.17 6.88 13.15
C PHE A 86 -5.61 8.08 12.38
N PRO A 87 -4.67 8.85 12.97
CA PRO A 87 -4.20 10.08 12.36
C PRO A 87 -3.54 9.82 10.99
N CYS A 88 -3.70 10.77 10.06
CA CYS A 88 -3.06 10.75 8.74
C CYS A 88 -1.55 11.06 8.81
N THR A 89 -0.83 10.46 9.76
CA THR A 89 0.62 10.63 9.93
C THR A 89 1.35 9.87 8.84
N THR A 90 2.11 10.56 8.00
CA THR A 90 2.99 9.91 7.02
C THR A 90 4.15 9.20 7.72
N GLN A 91 4.34 7.91 7.47
CA GLN A 91 5.47 7.12 7.97
C GLN A 91 6.35 6.59 6.84
N ARG A 92 5.76 6.02 5.79
CA ARG A 92 6.49 5.40 4.67
C ARG A 92 6.14 6.09 3.35
N PRO A 93 7.11 6.47 2.52
CA PRO A 93 8.55 6.45 2.78
C PRO A 93 8.98 7.42 3.90
N PRO A 94 10.11 7.15 4.58
CA PRO A 94 10.63 8.06 5.58
C PRO A 94 11.04 9.39 4.95
N ASN A 95 10.87 10.48 5.70
CA ASN A 95 11.22 11.84 5.30
C ASN A 95 10.40 12.41 4.11
N LEU A 96 9.25 11.83 3.79
CA LEU A 96 8.31 12.46 2.85
C LEU A 96 7.75 13.75 3.47
N SER A 97 7.85 14.87 2.76
CA SER A 97 7.27 16.14 3.23
C SER A 97 5.74 16.10 3.17
N GLU A 98 5.08 16.90 4.02
CA GLU A 98 3.62 17.02 4.02
C GLU A 98 3.08 17.51 2.66
N GLU A 99 3.81 18.42 2.00
CA GLU A 99 3.46 18.90 0.66
C GLU A 99 3.51 17.78 -0.38
N SER A 100 4.59 16.97 -0.39
CA SER A 100 4.72 15.83 -1.30
C SER A 100 3.67 14.76 -1.01
N ALA A 101 3.36 14.49 0.27
CA ALA A 101 2.33 13.53 0.67
C ALA A 101 0.94 13.91 0.15
N LYS A 102 0.63 15.21 0.03
CA LYS A 102 -0.64 15.69 -0.56
C LYS A 102 -0.72 15.52 -2.08
N SER A 103 0.40 15.23 -2.74
CA SER A 103 0.49 15.13 -4.20
C SER A 103 0.47 13.70 -4.76
N ILE A 104 0.39 12.68 -3.91
CA ILE A 104 0.35 11.26 -4.29
C ILE A 104 -0.77 10.54 -3.52
N MET A 105 -1.07 9.30 -3.90
CA MET A 105 -2.06 8.49 -3.17
C MET A 105 -1.54 8.05 -1.81
N TYR A 106 -2.43 7.56 -0.95
CA TYR A 106 -2.07 7.00 0.34
C TYR A 106 -2.74 5.65 0.61
N MET A 107 -2.13 4.86 1.49
CA MET A 107 -2.73 3.68 2.08
C MET A 107 -2.64 3.79 3.61
N ALA A 108 -3.80 3.82 4.26
CA ALA A 108 -3.91 4.02 5.71
C ALA A 108 -4.33 2.72 6.42
N ASN A 109 -3.64 2.40 7.51
CA ASN A 109 -3.98 1.29 8.39
C ASN A 109 -5.13 1.70 9.33
N HIS A 110 -6.26 0.99 9.25
CA HIS A 110 -7.42 1.16 10.14
C HIS A 110 -7.71 -0.14 10.90
N ASN A 111 -6.73 -0.61 11.67
CA ASN A 111 -6.83 -1.78 12.52
C ASN A 111 -6.24 -1.47 13.90
N LEU A 112 -7.08 -1.07 14.86
CA LEU A 112 -6.58 -0.67 16.19
C LEU A 112 -5.91 -1.85 16.89
N ASN A 113 -4.68 -1.62 17.34
CA ASN A 113 -3.90 -2.55 18.14
C ASN A 113 -3.69 -1.99 19.55
N VAL A 114 -3.31 -2.88 20.46
CA VAL A 114 -2.85 -2.53 21.80
C VAL A 114 -1.45 -3.11 21.97
N GLU A 115 -0.59 -2.34 22.64
CA GLU A 115 0.73 -2.80 23.04
C GLU A 115 0.63 -3.52 24.39
N ILE A 116 1.17 -4.74 24.45
CA ILE A 116 1.29 -5.53 25.67
C ILE A 116 2.76 -5.79 25.90
N SER A 117 3.26 -5.31 27.03
CA SER A 117 4.61 -5.59 27.50
C SER A 117 4.59 -6.74 28.50
N PHE A 118 5.26 -7.85 28.19
CA PHE A 118 5.40 -8.98 29.11
C PHE A 118 6.82 -9.55 29.06
N SER A 119 7.46 -9.66 30.22
CA SER A 119 8.80 -10.26 30.36
C SER A 119 9.86 -9.63 29.43
N GLY A 120 9.78 -8.32 29.17
CA GLY A 120 10.71 -7.58 28.31
C GLY A 120 10.45 -7.73 26.81
N LEU A 121 9.32 -8.34 26.42
CA LEU A 121 8.83 -8.37 25.04
C LEU A 121 7.66 -7.40 24.90
N ASP A 122 7.72 -6.53 23.90
CA ASP A 122 6.63 -5.65 23.50
C ASP A 122 5.92 -6.26 22.29
N LEU A 123 4.62 -6.51 22.43
CA LEU A 123 3.79 -7.14 21.42
C LEU A 123 2.63 -6.21 21.04
N LEU A 124 2.46 -5.98 19.74
CA LEU A 124 1.27 -5.34 19.19
C LEU A 124 0.28 -6.43 18.79
N ILE A 125 -0.92 -6.40 19.40
CA ILE A 125 -2.00 -7.33 19.07
C ILE A 125 -3.29 -6.58 18.77
N PRO A 126 -4.23 -7.18 17.99
CA PRO A 126 -5.53 -6.55 17.74
C PRO A 126 -6.25 -6.21 19.05
N ASN A 127 -6.73 -4.97 19.18
CA ASN A 127 -7.44 -4.53 20.37
C ASN A 127 -8.89 -5.03 20.35
N THR A 128 -9.07 -6.30 20.67
CA THR A 128 -10.39 -6.95 20.64
C THR A 128 -11.37 -6.46 21.71
N ALA A 129 -10.89 -5.72 22.72
CA ALA A 129 -11.72 -5.20 23.81
C ALA A 129 -12.65 -4.06 23.38
N VAL A 130 -12.33 -3.36 22.28
CA VAL A 130 -13.07 -2.20 21.76
C VAL A 130 -13.54 -2.41 20.31
N LEU A 131 -13.83 -3.67 19.93
CA LEU A 131 -14.33 -4.00 18.58
C LEU A 131 -15.68 -3.33 18.26
N ASN A 132 -16.51 -3.10 19.28
CA ASN A 132 -17.80 -2.45 19.17
C ASN A 132 -17.69 -0.93 18.93
N GLU A 133 -16.55 -0.33 19.26
CA GLU A 133 -16.26 1.08 19.00
C GLU A 133 -15.63 1.21 17.62
N THR A 134 -14.49 0.55 17.40
CA THR A 134 -13.68 0.67 16.17
C THR A 134 -14.35 0.16 14.88
N ASN A 135 -15.40 -0.66 14.96
CA ASN A 135 -16.22 -1.09 13.81
C ASN A 135 -17.68 -0.60 13.91
N GLY A 136 -17.94 0.38 14.77
CA GLY A 136 -19.26 0.95 15.00
C GLY A 136 -19.72 1.88 13.88
N VAL A 137 -21.03 2.16 13.83
CA VAL A 137 -21.65 3.05 12.81
C VAL A 137 -21.11 4.48 12.88
N SER A 138 -20.68 4.93 14.06
CA SER A 138 -20.08 6.25 14.27
C SER A 138 -18.59 6.32 13.93
N GLY A 139 -17.95 5.19 13.66
CA GLY A 139 -16.53 5.03 13.94
C GLY A 139 -16.26 4.87 15.43
#